data_AF-A0A0G4N0R0-F1
#
_entry.id   AF-A0A0G4N0R0-F1
#
_cell.length_a   1.000
_cell.length_b   1.000
_cell.length_c   1.000
_cell.angle_alpha   90.00
_cell.angle_beta   90.00
_cell.angle_gamma   90.00
#
_symmetry.space_group_name_H-M   'P 1'
#
loop_
_entity.id
_entity.type
_entity.pdbx_description
1 polymer ?
#
loop_
_entity_poly.entity_id
_entity_poly.type
_entity_poly.pdbx_seq_one_letter_code
_entity_poly.pdbx_strand_id
1 'polypeptide(L)' 'CVILLQELRQALDEYSAKHANGYHFLLTFAAPAGPQNYGAFDFAAMDKSLDYWSLMAYDFA' A
#
# COMPACT_ATOMS: atom_id res chain seq x y z
N CYS A 1 -1.87 10.20 -2.31
CA CYS A 1 -1.35 8.86 -1.99
C CYS A 1 -2.43 7.91 -1.50
N VAL A 2 -3.26 8.30 -0.52
CA VAL A 2 -4.38 7.46 -0.02
C VAL A 2 -5.34 7.02 -1.13
N ILE A 3 -5.87 7.97 -1.91
CA ILE A 3 -6.84 7.69 -2.99
C ILE A 3 -6.26 6.72 -4.02
N LEU A 4 -5.01 6.92 -4.43
CA LEU A 4 -4.35 6.04 -5.39
C LEU A 4 -4.27 4.59 -4.89
N LEU A 5 -3.93 4.37 -3.61
CA LEU A 5 -3.89 3.04 -3.03
C LEU A 5 -5.28 2.41 -2.90
N GLN A 6 -6.29 3.21 -2.59
CA GLN A 6 -7.69 2.75 -2.55
C GLN A 6 -8.19 2.31 -3.93
N GLU A 7 -7.97 3.13 -4.97
CA GLU A 7 -8.37 2.80 -6.34
C GLU A 7 -7.64 1.55 -6.85
N LEU A 8 -6.34 1.42 -6.53
CA LEU A 8 -5.56 0.24 -6.92
C LEU A 8 -6.04 -1.03 -6.21
N ARG A 9 -6.35 -0.97 -4.91
CA ARG A 9 -6.94 -2.09 -4.15
C ARG A 9 -8.25 -2.52 -4.78
N GLN A 10 -9.13 -1.57 -5.07
CA GLN A 10 -10.42 -1.85 -5.71
C GLN A 10 -10.24 -2.51 -7.07
N ALA A 11 -9.36 -1.99 -7.92
CA ALA A 11 -9.10 -2.57 -9.24
C ALA A 11 -8.53 -4.00 -9.15
N LEU A 12 -7.66 -4.27 -8.18
CA LEU A 12 -7.12 -5.62 -7.92
C LEU A 12 -8.21 -6.59 -7.44
N ASP A 13 -9.11 -6.13 -6.57
CA ASP A 13 -10.23 -6.95 -6.07
C ASP A 13 -11.23 -7.26 -7.19
N GLU A 14 -11.57 -6.27 -8.01
CA GLU A 14 -12.43 -6.46 -9.17
C GLU A 14 -11.82 -7.43 -10.20
N TYR A 15 -10.52 -7.32 -10.45
CA TYR A 15 -9.80 -8.24 -11.33
C TYR A 15 -9.78 -9.66 -10.76
N SER A 16 -9.52 -9.79 -9.46
CA SER A 16 -9.54 -11.07 -8.75
C SER A 16 -10.88 -11.78 -8.87
N ALA A 17 -11.97 -11.04 -8.63
CA ALA A 17 -13.33 -11.57 -8.73
C ALA A 17 -13.66 -12.05 -10.15
N LYS A 18 -13.15 -11.38 -11.19
CA LYS A 18 -13.44 -11.69 -12.59
C LYS A 18 -12.54 -12.77 -13.19
N HIS A 19 -11.26 -12.82 -12.80
CA HIS A 19 -10.24 -13.57 -13.53
C HIS A 19 -9.40 -14.52 -12.67
N ALA A 20 -9.40 -14.37 -11.35
CA ALA A 20 -8.52 -15.14 -10.47
C ALA A 20 -9.26 -15.97 -9.42
N ASN A 21 -10.58 -16.19 -9.62
CA ASN A 21 -11.42 -16.99 -8.74
C ASN A 21 -11.35 -16.54 -7.26
N GLY A 22 -11.28 -15.22 -7.03
CA GLY A 22 -11.16 -14.65 -5.69
C GLY A 22 -9.76 -14.72 -5.07
N TYR A 23 -8.71 -14.93 -5.86
CA TYR A 23 -7.33 -14.85 -5.38
C TYR A 23 -6.97 -13.46 -4.85
N HIS A 24 -6.50 -13.37 -3.61
CA HIS A 24 -6.14 -12.08 -3.01
C HIS A 24 -4.78 -11.59 -3.53
N PHE A 25 -4.79 -10.56 -4.39
CA PHE A 25 -3.56 -9.91 -4.83
C PHE A 25 -2.99 -9.03 -3.72
N LEU A 26 -1.68 -9.14 -3.51
CA LEU A 26 -0.97 -8.35 -2.50
C LEU A 26 -0.72 -6.93 -3.00
N LEU A 27 -1.06 -5.95 -2.18
CA LEU A 27 -0.73 -4.56 -2.38
C LEU A 27 0.16 -4.06 -1.24
N THR A 28 1.38 -3.65 -1.59
CA THR A 28 2.43 -3.28 -0.63
C THR A 28 3.01 -1.91 -0.94
N PHE A 29 3.44 -1.19 0.09
CA PHE A 29 4.06 0.12 -0.07
C PHE A 29 5.47 0.15 0.51
N ALA A 30 6.41 0.74 -0.23
CA ALA A 30 7.77 0.99 0.23
C ALA A 30 7.78 2.25 1.13
N ALA A 31 7.70 2.05 2.44
CA ALA A 31 7.69 3.17 3.38
C ALA A 31 9.12 3.70 3.58
N PRO A 32 9.35 5.02 3.43
CA PRO A 32 10.64 5.62 3.77
C PRO A 32 10.87 5.51 5.28
N ALA A 33 12.08 5.19 5.74
CA ALA A 33 12.41 5.15 7.16
C ALA A 33 12.85 6.50 7.77
N GLY A 34 12.81 7.57 6.97
CA GLY A 34 13.24 8.91 7.36
C GLY A 34 12.14 9.73 8.06
N PRO A 35 12.40 10.31 9.26
CA PRO A 35 11.44 11.13 10.01
C PRO A 35 10.81 12.29 9.24
N GLN A 36 11.57 12.86 8.31
CA GLN A 36 11.17 14.02 7.50
C GLN A 36 10.04 13.68 6.51
N ASN A 37 9.91 12.40 6.12
CA ASN A 37 8.93 11.96 5.12
C ASN A 37 7.63 11.42 5.74
N TYR A 38 7.60 11.10 7.04
CA TYR A 38 6.41 10.56 7.70
C TYR A 38 5.25 11.54 7.78
N GLY A 39 5.53 12.82 8.02
CA GLY A 39 4.48 13.82 8.27
C GLY A 39 3.55 14.10 7.08
N ALA A 40 3.94 13.70 5.86
CA ALA A 40 3.15 13.91 4.65
C ALA A 40 2.13 12.79 4.37
N PHE A 41 2.19 11.66 5.09
CA PHE A 41 1.36 10.49 4.81
C PHE A 41 0.37 10.22 5.95
N ASP A 42 -0.88 9.93 5.57
CA ASP A 42 -1.87 9.36 6.47
C ASP A 42 -1.72 7.84 6.51
N PHE A 43 -0.85 7.36 7.39
CA PHE A 43 -0.59 5.92 7.55
C PHE A 43 -1.85 5.14 7.88
N ALA A 44 -2.74 5.67 8.71
CA ALA A 44 -3.95 4.97 9.13
C ALA A 44 -4.93 4.80 7.96
N ALA A 45 -5.04 5.78 7.07
CA ALA A 45 -5.87 5.66 5.88
C ALA A 45 -5.23 4.76 4.81
N MET A 46 -3.90 4.77 4.69
CA MET A 46 -3.16 3.92 3.75
C MET A 46 -3.16 2.43 4.19
N ASP A 47 -3.07 2.16 5.48
CA ASP A 47 -3.05 0.81 6.07
C ASP A 47 -4.30 0.01 5.70
N LYS A 48 -5.45 0.67 5.53
CA LYS A 48 -6.70 0.02 5.12
C LYS A 48 -6.65 -0.60 3.72
N SER A 49 -5.75 -0.14 2.87
CA SER A 49 -5.60 -0.63 1.49
C SER A 49 -4.40 -1.56 1.32
N LEU A 50 -3.47 -1.56 2.27
CA LEU A 50 -2.19 -2.28 2.17
C LEU A 50 -2.23 -3.59 2.95
N ASP A 51 -1.60 -4.62 2.40
CA ASP A 51 -1.46 -5.91 3.07
C ASP A 51 -0.30 -5.92 4.08
N TYR A 52 0.81 -5.27 3.71
CA TYR A 52 1.94 -5.03 4.60
C TYR A 52 2.83 -3.89 4.11
N TRP A 53 3.62 -3.36 5.02
CA TRP A 53 4.56 -2.28 4.79
C TRP A 53 5.95 -2.84 4.55
N SER A 54 6.54 -2.50 3.40
CA SER A 54 7.96 -2.76 3.16
C SER A 54 8.75 -1.54 3.63
N LEU A 55 9.17 -1.56 4.90
CA LEU A 55 9.93 -0.47 5.47
C LEU A 55 11.36 -0.47 4.90
N MET A 56 11.73 0.60 4.21
CA MET A 56 13.09 0.81 3.73
C MET A 56 13.98 1.31 4.87
N ALA A 57 14.21 0.45 5.88
CA ALA A 57 15.08 0.70 7.03
C ALA A 57 16.56 0.54 6.67
N TYR A 58 16.95 1.11 5.53
CA TYR A 58 18.28 1.15 4.98
C TYR A 58 18.45 2.51 4.28
N ASP A 59 19.68 2.95 4.08
CA ASP A 59 20.00 4.29 3.53
C ASP A 59 19.65 5.47 4.46
N PHE A 60 20.07 5.37 5.74
CA PHE A 60 20.00 6.47 6.72
C PHE A 60 21.16 7.48 6.60
N ALA A 61 22.02 7.34 5.58
CA ALA A 61 23.30 8.05 5.43
C ALA A 61 23.16 9.38 4.69
#